data_AF-A0A1I1VWS7-F1
#
_entry.id   AF-A0A1I1VWS7-F1
#
_cell.length_a   1.000
_cell.length_b   1.000
_cell.length_c   1.000
_cell.angle_alpha   90.00
_cell.angle_beta   90.00
_cell.angle_gamma   90.00
#
_symmetry.space_group_name_H-M   'P 1'
#
loop_
_entity.id
_entity.type
_entity.pdbx_description
1 polymer ?
#
loop_
_entity_poly.entity_id
_entity_poly.type
_entity_poly.pdbx_seq_one_letter_code
_entity_poly.pdbx_strand_id
1 'polypeptide(L)'
;MYDKENASFETIFRQNERRIHYHMHRLGIHDRQQEFYVEGIYAMWMAYKKHDPNKGPLATYFNYTIRNRLIDMLRKKTNDNRREQLAVQAITEATGRPSELGESATTDMDEAFWERIRATLSPNQWKWVQFYIIDGMTQKEIAEREGVTTEAVKSWAREARKKLRQDKEALIKLYNEGDKGT
;
A
#
# COMPACT_ATOMS: atom_id res chain seq x y z
N MET A 1 -23.67 -6.37 2.00
CA MET A 1 -23.70 -5.64 0.71
C MET A 1 -23.80 -4.16 1.06
N TYR A 2 -22.87 -3.30 0.65
CA TYR A 2 -22.86 -1.88 1.06
C TYR A 2 -23.63 -1.03 0.04
N ASP A 3 -24.75 -0.46 0.48
CA ASP A 3 -25.54 0.44 -0.32
C ASP A 3 -24.99 1.88 -0.18
N LYS A 4 -24.44 2.39 -1.28
CA LYS A 4 -23.82 3.72 -1.34
C LYS A 4 -24.88 4.83 -1.38
N GLU A 5 -26.15 4.50 -1.63
CA GLU A 5 -27.19 5.50 -1.88
C GLU A 5 -27.70 6.21 -0.62
N ASN A 6 -27.46 5.70 0.59
CA ASN A 6 -28.00 6.30 1.83
C ASN A 6 -27.03 6.41 3.03
N ALA A 7 -25.78 5.98 2.90
CA ALA A 7 -24.81 6.06 3.99
C ALA A 7 -23.97 7.35 3.90
N SER A 8 -24.03 8.21 4.92
CA SER A 8 -23.12 9.36 5.05
C SER A 8 -21.67 8.88 5.05
N PHE A 9 -20.77 9.69 4.49
CA PHE A 9 -19.33 9.45 4.58
C PHE A 9 -18.88 9.27 6.02
N GLU A 10 -19.47 9.99 6.97
CA GLU A 10 -19.13 9.86 8.39
C GLU A 10 -19.35 8.43 8.91
N THR A 11 -20.47 7.80 8.55
CA THR A 11 -20.76 6.41 8.94
C THR A 11 -19.77 5.44 8.33
N ILE A 12 -19.48 5.60 7.04
CA ILE A 12 -18.51 4.75 6.33
C ILE A 12 -17.10 4.96 6.90
N PHE A 13 -16.74 6.20 7.21
CA PHE A 13 -15.47 6.56 7.81
C PHE A 13 -15.29 5.89 9.17
N ARG A 14 -16.25 6.02 10.10
CA ARG A 14 -16.18 5.40 11.44
C ARG A 14 -15.99 3.88 11.37
N GLN A 15 -16.62 3.22 10.40
CA GLN A 15 -16.47 1.76 10.20
C GLN A 15 -15.11 1.36 9.62
N ASN A 16 -14.40 2.27 8.98
CA ASN A 16 -13.18 1.97 8.23
C ASN A 16 -11.93 2.72 8.75
N GLU A 17 -12.07 3.61 9.73
CA GLU A 17 -11.01 4.45 10.28
C GLU A 17 -9.78 3.65 10.73
N ARG A 18 -10.00 2.48 11.35
CA ARG A 18 -8.92 1.58 11.80
C ARG A 18 -7.96 1.17 10.68
N ARG A 19 -8.38 1.24 9.41
CA ARG A 19 -7.50 0.97 8.25
C ARG A 19 -6.38 1.99 8.13
N ILE A 20 -6.62 3.25 8.47
CA ILE A 20 -5.61 4.32 8.42
C ILE A 20 -4.51 3.99 9.43
N HIS A 21 -4.87 3.77 10.69
CA HIS A 21 -3.93 3.38 11.74
C HIS A 21 -3.21 2.07 11.41
N TYR A 22 -3.93 1.08 10.86
CA TYR A 22 -3.32 -0.16 10.40
C TYR A 22 -2.20 0.10 9.38
N HIS A 23 -2.46 0.88 8.32
CA HIS A 23 -1.44 1.17 7.31
C HIS A 23 -0.31 2.05 7.85
N MET A 24 -0.59 3.02 8.72
CA MET A 24 0.45 3.84 9.37
C MET A 24 1.39 2.97 10.20
N HIS A 25 0.84 2.10 11.05
CA HIS A 25 1.61 1.17 11.86
C HIS A 25 2.44 0.22 10.99
N ARG A 26 1.83 -0.35 9.94
CA ARG A 26 2.51 -1.25 8.99
C ARG A 26 3.64 -0.58 8.20
N LEU A 27 3.59 0.73 8.03
CA LEU A 27 4.63 1.52 7.36
C LEU A 27 5.66 2.10 8.34
N GLY A 28 5.57 1.79 9.64
CA GLY A 28 6.46 2.33 10.67
C GLY A 28 6.31 3.84 10.88
N ILE A 29 5.15 4.41 10.54
CA ILE A 29 4.93 5.85 10.61
C ILE A 29 4.63 6.26 12.05
N HIS A 30 5.53 7.07 12.63
CA HIS A 30 5.29 7.78 13.89
C HIS A 30 4.79 9.20 13.60
N ASP A 31 3.48 9.41 13.73
CA ASP A 31 2.81 10.62 13.23
C ASP A 31 2.49 11.63 14.34
N ARG A 32 3.52 12.23 14.93
CA ARG A 32 3.38 13.15 16.06
C ARG A 32 2.48 14.36 15.75
N GLN A 33 2.51 14.84 14.50
CA GLN A 33 1.74 15.99 14.01
C GLN A 33 0.42 15.60 13.33
N GLN A 34 0.08 14.30 13.29
CA GLN A 34 -1.12 13.77 12.65
C GLN A 34 -1.25 14.03 11.14
N GLU A 35 -0.17 14.39 10.46
CA GLU A 35 -0.23 14.74 9.04
C GLU A 35 -0.54 13.51 8.18
N PHE A 36 0.00 12.35 8.54
CA PHE A 36 -0.27 11.09 7.83
C PHE A 36 -1.70 10.60 8.10
N TYR A 37 -2.18 10.75 9.34
CA TYR A 37 -3.56 10.41 9.68
C TYR A 37 -4.55 11.25 8.87
N VAL A 38 -4.36 12.57 8.79
CA VAL A 38 -5.19 13.47 7.97
C VAL A 38 -5.13 13.10 6.48
N GLU A 39 -3.94 12.80 5.94
CA GLU A 39 -3.82 12.33 4.55
C GLU A 39 -4.55 10.99 4.34
N GLY A 40 -4.56 10.10 5.34
CA GLY A 40 -5.32 8.86 5.34
C GLY A 40 -6.84 9.09 5.27
N ILE A 41 -7.36 10.06 6.02
CA ILE A 41 -8.78 10.48 5.95
C ILE A 41 -9.07 11.01 4.54
N TYR A 42 -8.22 11.89 4.02
CA TYR A 42 -8.38 12.45 2.68
C TYR A 42 -8.37 11.37 1.59
N ALA A 43 -7.47 10.39 1.70
CA ALA A 43 -7.40 9.24 0.80
C ALA A 43 -8.70 8.42 0.83
N MET A 44 -9.26 8.19 2.02
CA MET A 44 -10.53 7.50 2.19
C MET A 44 -11.70 8.28 1.59
N TRP A 45 -11.77 9.59 1.81
CA TRP A 45 -12.77 10.46 1.18
C TRP A 45 -12.72 10.40 -0.35
N MET A 46 -11.52 10.49 -0.92
CA MET A 46 -11.34 10.42 -2.37
C MET A 46 -11.73 9.06 -2.94
N ALA A 47 -11.41 7.97 -2.24
CA ALA A 47 -11.82 6.63 -2.61
C ALA A 47 -13.35 6.46 -2.54
N TYR A 48 -14.00 7.00 -1.49
CA TYR A 48 -15.46 6.98 -1.36
C TYR A 48 -16.14 7.69 -2.54
N LYS A 49 -15.68 8.90 -2.89
CA LYS A 49 -16.23 9.65 -4.03
C LYS A 49 -16.03 8.93 -5.37
N LYS A 50 -14.84 8.38 -5.62
CA LYS A 50 -14.45 7.80 -6.92
C LYS A 50 -14.81 6.32 -7.08
N HIS A 51 -15.26 5.67 -6.03
CA HIS A 51 -15.56 4.24 -6.07
C HIS A 51 -16.67 3.93 -7.05
N ASP A 52 -16.38 2.97 -7.93
CA ASP A 52 -17.28 2.36 -8.88
C ASP A 52 -17.54 0.92 -8.42
N PRO A 53 -18.78 0.57 -8.04
CA PRO A 53 -19.14 -0.77 -7.55
C PRO A 53 -18.74 -1.89 -8.51
N ASN A 54 -18.71 -1.63 -9.83
CA ASN A 54 -18.34 -2.63 -10.83
C ASN A 54 -16.85 -3.00 -10.80
N LYS A 55 -16.01 -2.16 -10.16
CA LYS A 55 -14.55 -2.39 -10.07
C LYS A 55 -14.14 -3.17 -8.82
N GLY A 56 -15.09 -3.50 -7.94
CA GLY A 56 -14.88 -4.35 -6.76
C GLY A 56 -15.27 -3.68 -5.44
N PRO A 57 -15.04 -4.35 -4.30
CA PRO A 57 -15.47 -3.87 -2.99
C PRO A 57 -14.81 -2.55 -2.58
N LEU A 58 -15.60 -1.65 -2.00
CA LEU A 58 -15.12 -0.35 -1.50
C LEU A 58 -14.00 -0.51 -0.45
N ALA A 59 -14.11 -1.51 0.43
CA ALA A 59 -13.11 -1.83 1.44
C ALA A 59 -11.71 -2.12 0.86
N THR A 60 -11.65 -2.87 -0.25
CA THR A 60 -10.39 -3.13 -0.96
C THR A 60 -9.83 -1.85 -1.56
N TYR A 61 -10.70 -1.01 -2.11
CA TYR A 61 -10.29 0.26 -2.70
C TYR A 61 -9.80 1.27 -1.65
N PHE A 62 -10.39 1.27 -0.44
CA PHE A 62 -9.86 2.03 0.70
C PHE A 62 -8.46 1.59 1.07
N ASN A 63 -8.25 0.28 1.29
CA ASN A 63 -6.92 -0.23 1.63
C ASN A 63 -5.86 0.17 0.60
N TYR A 64 -6.18 0.03 -0.68
CA TYR A 64 -5.28 0.41 -1.77
C TYR A 64 -4.97 1.92 -1.76
N THR A 65 -6.01 2.75 -1.68
CA THR A 65 -5.86 4.21 -1.81
C THR A 65 -5.15 4.82 -0.60
N ILE A 66 -5.50 4.41 0.62
CA ILE A 66 -4.88 4.87 1.87
C ILE A 66 -3.39 4.51 1.85
N ARG A 67 -3.07 3.23 1.64
CA ARG A 67 -1.69 2.74 1.65
C ARG A 67 -0.81 3.49 0.66
N ASN A 68 -1.26 3.63 -0.59
CA ASN A 68 -0.46 4.32 -1.62
C ASN A 68 -0.25 5.80 -1.28
N ARG A 69 -1.28 6.48 -0.75
CA ARG A 69 -1.15 7.89 -0.34
C ARG A 69 -0.15 8.07 0.79
N LEU A 70 -0.17 7.19 1.79
CA LEU A 70 0.80 7.22 2.88
C LEU A 70 2.23 6.94 2.39
N ILE A 71 2.41 5.98 1.48
CA ILE A 71 3.71 5.70 0.86
C ILE A 71 4.22 6.90 0.06
N ASP A 72 3.36 7.52 -0.75
CA ASP A 72 3.74 8.69 -1.55
C ASP A 72 4.14 9.87 -0.66
N MET A 73 3.41 10.08 0.44
CA MET A 73 3.76 11.10 1.44
C MET A 73 5.06 10.78 2.16
N LEU A 74 5.30 9.51 2.51
CA LEU A 74 6.56 9.06 3.13
C LEU A 74 7.74 9.32 2.19
N ARG A 75 7.64 8.92 0.92
CA ARG A 75 8.66 9.18 -0.11
C ARG A 75 8.95 10.67 -0.27
N LYS A 76 7.91 11.50 -0.28
CA LYS A 76 8.06 12.96 -0.37
C LYS A 76 8.86 13.48 0.83
N LYS A 77 8.47 13.11 2.05
CA LYS A 77 9.18 13.51 3.27
C LYS A 77 10.61 12.97 3.31
N THR A 78 10.87 11.74 2.89
CA THR A 78 12.24 11.18 2.79
C THR A 78 13.09 11.96 1.79
N ASN A 79 12.53 12.32 0.63
CA ASN A 79 13.24 13.12 -0.38
C ASN A 79 13.50 14.54 0.09
N ASP A 80 12.52 15.16 0.75
CA ASP A 80 12.66 16.51 1.34
C ASP A 80 13.71 16.49 2.45
N ASN A 81 13.66 15.50 3.35
CA ASN A 81 14.68 15.30 4.39
C ASN A 81 16.06 15.03 3.78
N ARG A 82 16.19 14.25 2.71
CA ARG A 82 17.47 14.03 2.02
C ARG A 82 17.99 15.34 1.41
N ARG A 83 17.12 16.15 0.80
CA ARG A 83 17.51 17.46 0.26
C ARG A 83 17.96 18.40 1.37
N GLU A 84 17.24 18.42 2.49
CA GLU A 84 17.59 19.17 3.68
C GLU A 84 18.92 18.68 4.26
N GLN A 85 19.12 17.37 4.38
CA GLN A 85 20.38 16.77 4.83
C GLN A 85 21.54 17.11 3.89
N LEU A 86 21.35 17.10 2.56
CA LEU A 86 22.37 17.53 1.61
C LEU A 86 22.69 19.03 1.74
N ALA A 87 21.67 19.86 2.00
CA ALA A 87 21.88 21.28 2.26
C ALA A 87 22.61 21.52 3.59
N VAL A 88 22.22 20.79 4.65
CA VAL A 88 22.87 20.80 5.96
C VAL A 88 24.28 20.23 5.86
N GLN A 89 24.52 19.19 5.07
CA GLN A 89 25.84 18.61 4.86
C GLN A 89 26.75 19.58 4.09
N ALA A 90 26.24 20.31 3.10
CA ALA A 90 26.98 21.41 2.47
C ALA A 90 27.34 22.52 3.48
N ILE A 91 26.51 22.74 4.51
CA ILE A 91 26.79 23.66 5.63
C ILE A 91 27.71 23.02 6.69
N THR A 92 27.64 21.70 6.87
CA THR A 92 28.38 20.95 7.89
C THR A 92 29.77 20.55 7.41
N GLU A 93 29.99 20.37 6.11
CA GLU A 93 31.32 20.30 5.50
C GLU A 93 32.08 21.61 5.69
N ALA A 94 31.37 22.73 5.95
CA ALA A 94 31.97 23.97 6.41
C ALA A 94 32.20 24.04 7.95
N THR A 95 31.68 23.11 8.77
CA THR A 95 31.67 23.21 10.26
C THR A 95 31.94 21.93 11.08
N GLY A 96 32.11 20.75 10.47
CA GLY A 96 32.82 19.57 10.98
C GLY A 96 32.20 18.68 12.06
N ARG A 97 30.94 18.18 11.95
CA ARG A 97 30.42 17.10 12.84
C ARG A 97 29.52 16.06 12.15
N PRO A 98 29.57 14.75 12.49
CA PRO A 98 28.69 13.72 11.89
C PRO A 98 27.43 13.45 12.73
N SER A 99 26.38 12.95 12.06
CA SER A 99 25.11 12.50 12.67
C SER A 99 24.75 11.08 12.20
N GLU A 100 24.33 10.22 13.14
CA GLU A 100 23.94 8.82 12.90
C GLU A 100 22.42 8.67 12.66
N LEU A 101 22.02 7.68 11.85
CA LEU A 101 20.63 7.32 11.54
C LEU A 101 20.34 5.88 11.99
N GLY A 102 19.20 5.69 12.66
CA GLY A 102 18.72 4.41 13.17
C GLY A 102 17.86 3.59 12.19
N GLU A 103 17.92 2.27 12.37
CA GLU A 103 17.34 1.22 11.53
C GLU A 103 15.83 1.00 11.74
N SER A 104 15.18 0.43 10.70
CA SER A 104 13.75 0.11 10.65
C SER A 104 13.48 -1.37 10.96
N ALA A 105 12.47 -1.64 11.79
CA ALA A 105 12.06 -2.99 12.21
C ALA A 105 10.91 -3.55 11.34
N THR A 106 10.90 -4.87 11.16
CA THR A 106 10.03 -5.64 10.25
C THR A 106 8.82 -6.27 10.95
N THR A 107 7.70 -6.30 10.18
CA THR A 107 6.61 -7.31 9.97
C THR A 107 5.92 -7.99 11.17
N ASP A 108 4.57 -8.08 11.19
CA ASP A 108 3.84 -9.33 10.86
C ASP A 108 2.54 -9.14 10.04
N MET A 109 2.37 -9.96 8.99
CA MET A 109 1.17 -10.05 8.13
C MET A 109 0.48 -11.40 8.31
N ASP A 110 -0.82 -11.49 7.99
CA ASP A 110 -1.57 -12.73 7.78
C ASP A 110 -0.89 -13.65 6.75
N GLU A 111 0.00 -14.51 7.24
CA GLU A 111 0.90 -15.36 6.46
C GLU A 111 0.14 -16.33 5.54
N ALA A 112 -1.00 -16.84 6.02
CA ALA A 112 -1.85 -17.77 5.27
C ALA A 112 -2.47 -17.17 3.99
N PHE A 113 -2.79 -15.86 3.98
CA PHE A 113 -3.33 -15.20 2.79
C PHE A 113 -2.24 -15.00 1.73
N TRP A 114 -1.04 -14.60 2.16
CA TRP A 114 0.08 -14.33 1.26
C TRP A 114 0.71 -15.58 0.69
N GLU A 115 0.77 -16.68 1.45
CA GLU A 115 1.23 -17.97 0.93
C GLU A 115 0.31 -18.49 -0.19
N ARG A 116 -1.02 -18.34 -0.03
CA ARG A 116 -1.96 -18.75 -1.07
C ARG A 116 -1.84 -17.92 -2.35
N ILE A 117 -1.59 -16.61 -2.22
CA ILE A 117 -1.33 -15.73 -3.37
C ILE A 117 0.03 -16.04 -4.02
N ARG A 118 1.06 -16.28 -3.22
CA ARG A 118 2.40 -16.62 -3.70
C ARG A 118 2.36 -17.88 -4.57
N ALA A 119 1.58 -18.88 -4.17
CA ALA A 119 1.43 -20.14 -4.91
C ALA A 119 0.86 -20.00 -6.33
N THR A 120 0.04 -18.96 -6.60
CA THR A 120 -0.58 -18.77 -7.93
C THR A 120 0.31 -17.95 -8.89
N LEU A 121 1.33 -17.27 -8.35
CA LEU A 121 2.18 -16.35 -9.09
C LEU A 121 3.54 -16.98 -9.44
N SER A 122 4.07 -16.64 -10.62
CA SER A 122 5.47 -16.95 -10.92
C SER A 122 6.41 -16.15 -10.01
N PRO A 123 7.69 -16.55 -9.84
CA PRO A 123 8.65 -15.81 -9.00
C PRO A 123 8.74 -14.32 -9.35
N ASN A 124 8.75 -13.97 -10.64
CA ASN A 124 8.83 -12.57 -11.08
C ASN A 124 7.53 -11.78 -10.83
N GLN A 125 6.37 -12.45 -10.93
CA GLN A 125 5.08 -11.86 -10.58
C GLN A 125 4.97 -11.65 -9.06
N TRP A 126 5.45 -12.61 -8.27
CA TRP A 126 5.54 -12.48 -6.82
C TRP A 126 6.50 -11.35 -6.41
N LYS A 127 7.68 -11.26 -7.03
CA LYS A 127 8.61 -10.13 -6.83
C LYS A 127 7.95 -8.79 -7.09
N TRP A 128 7.14 -8.68 -8.16
CA TRP A 128 6.35 -7.47 -8.37
C TRP A 128 5.36 -7.22 -7.22
N VAL A 129 4.60 -8.23 -6.77
CA VAL A 129 3.68 -8.08 -5.62
C VAL A 129 4.44 -7.66 -4.36
N GLN A 130 5.52 -8.34 -4.03
CA GLN A 130 6.34 -8.04 -2.88
C GLN A 130 6.90 -6.63 -2.96
N PHE A 131 7.70 -6.30 -3.98
CA PHE A 131 8.38 -5.02 -4.00
C PHE A 131 7.44 -3.85 -4.28
N TYR A 132 6.48 -3.99 -5.19
CA TYR A 132 5.59 -2.88 -5.56
C TYR A 132 4.43 -2.71 -4.60
N ILE A 133 3.78 -3.81 -4.19
CA ILE A 133 2.58 -3.76 -3.34
C ILE A 133 2.94 -3.79 -1.86
N ILE A 134 3.86 -4.67 -1.43
CA ILE A 134 4.23 -4.88 -0.01
C ILE A 134 5.32 -3.90 0.46
N ASP A 135 6.33 -3.65 -0.37
CA ASP A 135 7.47 -2.81 0.04
C ASP A 135 7.33 -1.37 -0.49
N GLY A 136 6.34 -1.12 -1.35
CA GLY A 136 6.06 0.21 -1.86
C GLY A 136 7.22 0.79 -2.67
N MET A 137 7.93 -0.03 -3.45
CA MET A 137 8.92 0.40 -4.43
C MET A 137 8.24 0.85 -5.74
N THR A 138 8.88 1.75 -6.47
CA THR A 138 8.48 2.12 -7.83
C THR A 138 8.93 1.05 -8.82
N GLN A 139 8.30 0.99 -10.00
CA GLN A 139 8.71 0.05 -11.04
C GLN A 139 10.15 0.30 -11.53
N LYS A 140 10.64 1.54 -11.39
CA LYS A 140 12.02 1.91 -11.70
C LYS A 140 12.99 1.35 -10.67
N GLU A 141 12.71 1.55 -9.37
CA GLU A 141 13.55 0.98 -8.30
C GLU A 141 13.56 -0.55 -8.33
N ILE A 142 12.44 -1.19 -8.71
CA ILE A 142 12.39 -2.65 -8.89
C ILE A 142 13.25 -3.08 -10.09
N ALA A 143 13.19 -2.33 -11.20
CA ALA A 143 13.97 -2.61 -12.39
C ALA A 143 15.48 -2.51 -12.10
N GLU A 144 15.89 -1.44 -11.40
CA GLU A 144 17.27 -1.24 -10.94
C GLU A 144 17.72 -2.35 -9.98
N ARG A 145 16.89 -2.68 -8.98
CA ARG A 145 17.17 -3.74 -8.00
C ARG A 145 17.33 -5.12 -8.62
N GLU A 146 16.47 -5.47 -9.57
CA GLU A 146 16.44 -6.79 -10.19
C GLU A 146 17.32 -6.88 -11.45
N GLY A 147 17.99 -5.79 -11.86
CA GLY A 147 18.83 -5.76 -13.05
C GLY A 147 18.05 -5.96 -14.36
N VAL A 148 16.79 -5.54 -14.40
CA VAL A 148 15.90 -5.69 -15.55
C VAL A 148 15.42 -4.34 -16.08
N THR A 149 14.69 -4.34 -17.21
CA THR A 149 14.07 -3.12 -17.72
C THR A 149 12.77 -2.81 -16.98
N THR A 150 12.40 -1.52 -16.93
CA THR A 150 11.10 -1.10 -16.40
C THR A 150 9.92 -1.73 -17.14
N GLU A 151 10.08 -2.01 -18.43
CA GLU A 151 9.07 -2.69 -19.25
C GLU A 151 8.91 -4.17 -18.85
N ALA A 152 9.98 -4.85 -18.44
CA ALA A 152 9.90 -6.19 -17.87
C ALA A 152 9.08 -6.17 -16.55
N VAL A 153 9.31 -5.20 -15.68
CA VAL A 153 8.55 -5.04 -14.42
C VAL A 153 7.07 -4.75 -14.71
N LYS A 154 6.74 -3.93 -15.71
CA LYS A 154 5.35 -3.72 -16.16
C LYS A 154 4.70 -5.00 -16.66
N SER A 155 5.45 -5.83 -17.38
CA SER A 155 4.98 -7.14 -17.85
C SER A 155 4.64 -8.04 -16.66
N TRP A 156 5.53 -8.11 -15.65
CA TRP A 156 5.25 -8.85 -14.40
C TRP A 156 3.97 -8.35 -13.73
N ALA A 157 3.80 -7.02 -13.65
CA ALA A 157 2.62 -6.39 -13.08
C ALA A 157 1.33 -6.74 -13.84
N ARG A 158 1.37 -6.76 -15.18
CA ARG A 158 0.21 -7.09 -16.02
C ARG A 158 -0.24 -8.53 -15.79
N GLU A 159 0.71 -9.47 -15.84
CA GLU A 159 0.40 -10.89 -15.67
C GLU A 159 0.00 -11.24 -14.23
N ALA A 160 0.63 -10.62 -13.23
CA ALA A 160 0.23 -10.76 -11.83
C ALA A 160 -1.21 -10.29 -11.63
N ARG A 161 -1.58 -9.09 -12.12
CA ARG A 161 -2.96 -8.58 -12.05
C ARG A 161 -3.96 -9.46 -12.79
N LYS A 162 -3.57 -10.14 -13.87
CA LYS A 162 -4.46 -11.07 -14.59
C LYS A 162 -4.80 -12.27 -13.72
N LYS A 163 -3.80 -12.90 -13.10
CA LYS A 163 -3.99 -14.05 -12.20
C LYS A 163 -4.73 -13.69 -10.92
N LEU A 164 -4.37 -12.57 -10.29
CA LEU A 164 -5.04 -12.07 -9.09
C LEU A 164 -6.52 -11.70 -9.34
N ARG A 165 -6.92 -11.42 -10.59
CA ARG A 165 -8.32 -11.19 -10.96
C ARG A 165 -9.12 -12.48 -11.14
N GLN A 166 -8.50 -13.55 -11.61
CA GLN A 166 -9.14 -14.86 -11.76
C GLN A 166 -9.47 -15.47 -10.39
N ASP A 167 -8.64 -15.20 -9.37
CA ASP A 167 -8.90 -15.58 -7.98
C ASP A 167 -10.07 -14.81 -7.32
N LYS A 168 -10.60 -13.77 -7.97
CA LYS A 168 -11.80 -13.06 -7.50
C LYS A 168 -13.04 -13.95 -7.57
N GLU A 169 -13.12 -14.85 -8.57
CA GLU A 169 -14.19 -15.86 -8.67
C GLU A 169 -14.03 -16.95 -7.60
N ALA A 170 -12.80 -17.36 -7.28
CA ALA A 170 -12.52 -18.30 -6.19
C ALA A 170 -12.84 -17.71 -4.81
N LEU A 171 -12.56 -16.42 -4.60
CA LEU A 171 -12.96 -15.66 -3.40
C LEU A 171 -14.48 -15.52 -3.28
N ILE A 172 -15.20 -15.36 -4.39
CA ILE A 172 -16.68 -15.30 -4.40
C ILE A 172 -17.28 -16.70 -4.17
N LYS A 173 -16.71 -17.76 -4.75
CA LYS A 173 -17.18 -19.15 -4.56
C LYS A 173 -17.03 -19.65 -3.12
N LEU A 174 -15.88 -19.37 -2.49
CA LEU A 174 -15.63 -19.72 -1.09
C LEU A 174 -16.60 -19.04 -0.10
N TYR A 175 -17.09 -17.84 -0.43
CA TYR A 175 -18.06 -17.11 0.40
C TYR A 175 -19.52 -17.51 0.13
N ASN A 176 -19.83 -18.06 -1.04
CA ASN A 176 -21.19 -18.44 -1.42
C ASN A 176 -21.53 -19.92 -1.15
N GLU A 177 -20.53 -20.78 -0.94
CA GLU A 177 -20.74 -22.20 -0.62
C GLU A 177 -20.80 -22.50 0.89
N GLY A 178 -20.57 -21.50 1.75
CA GLY A 178 -20.64 -21.61 3.22
C GLY A 178 -22.03 -21.39 3.84
N ASP A 179 -23.06 -21.10 3.05
CA ASP A 179 -24.42 -20.77 3.53
C ASP A 179 -25.48 -21.82 3.12
N LYS A 180 -25.04 -23.09 3.02
CA LYS A 180 -25.94 -24.25 2.97
C LYS A 180 -25.50 -25.28 3.99
N GLY A 181 -25.86 -25.05 5.25
CA GLY A 181 -25.60 -26.03 6.30
C GLY A 181 -26.04 -25.58 7.68
N THR A 182 -27.31 -25.87 7.98
CA THR A 182 -28.02 -25.82 9.29
C THR A 182 -28.40 -24.46 9.86
#